data_AF-A0A7X6TGP7-F1
#
_entry.id   AF-A0A7X6TGP7-F1
#
_cell.length_a   1.000
_cell.length_b   1.000
_cell.length_c   1.000
_cell.angle_alpha   90.00
_cell.angle_beta   90.00
_cell.angle_gamma   90.00
#
_symmetry.space_group_name_H-M   'P 1'
#
loop_
_entity.id
_entity.type
_entity.pdbx_description
1 polymer ?
#
loop_
_entity_poly.entity_id
_entity_poly.type
_entity_poly.pdbx_seq_one_letter_code
_entity_poly.pdbx_strand_id
1 'polypeptide(L)'
;MALFTIDPQTCNQDGLCAAVCPPGVIDFSPGALPVPTADAEAVCIRSGHCVAVCPTASFTHREMAPADCAPLSPQPILSAEQCARLLHGRRSIRVYRQQPVDRATLARLIDLARYAPSGHNSQNTE
;
A
#
# COMPACT_ATOMS: atom_id res chain seq x y z
N MET A 1 6.13 2.45 21.98
CA MET A 1 4.71 2.32 21.57
C MET A 1 4.60 1.13 20.64
N ALA A 2 3.56 0.31 20.79
CA ALA A 2 3.29 -0.81 19.88
C ALA A 2 3.15 -0.33 18.42
N LEU A 3 3.43 -1.21 17.47
CA LEU A 3 3.32 -0.92 16.03
C LEU A 3 1.89 -0.51 15.64
N PHE A 4 0.92 -1.23 16.19
CA PHE A 4 -0.51 -0.96 16.04
C PHE A 4 -1.28 -1.41 17.28
N THR A 5 -2.51 -0.92 17.38
CA THR A 5 -3.49 -1.30 18.41
C THR A 5 -4.84 -1.57 17.77
N ILE A 6 -5.58 -2.53 18.33
CA ILE A 6 -6.93 -2.89 17.88
C ILE A 6 -7.92 -2.53 18.98
N ASP A 7 -9.02 -1.86 18.63
CA ASP A 7 -10.15 -1.69 19.55
C ASP A 7 -10.94 -3.01 19.66
N PRO A 8 -10.95 -3.68 20.83
CA PRO A 8 -11.62 -4.95 21.01
C PRO A 8 -13.16 -4.83 21.01
N GLN A 9 -13.72 -3.63 21.20
CA GLN A 9 -15.16 -3.42 21.26
C GLN A 9 -15.80 -3.32 19.87
N THR A 10 -15.03 -2.82 18.90
CA THR A 10 -15.53 -2.59 17.53
C THR A 10 -14.93 -3.56 16.51
N CYS A 11 -13.88 -4.30 16.85
CA CYS A 11 -13.30 -5.29 15.96
C CYS A 11 -14.25 -6.49 15.79
N ASN A 12 -14.63 -6.77 14.55
CA ASN A 12 -15.46 -7.90 14.15
C ASN A 12 -14.66 -9.19 13.89
N GLN A 13 -13.34 -9.17 14.09
CA GLN A 13 -12.43 -10.31 13.88
C GLN A 13 -12.56 -10.92 12.48
N ASP A 14 -12.64 -10.09 11.44
CA ASP A 14 -12.81 -10.52 10.04
C ASP A 14 -11.49 -10.93 9.34
N GLY A 15 -10.34 -10.57 9.91
CA GLY A 15 -9.03 -10.89 9.37
C GLY A 15 -8.63 -10.12 8.11
N LEU A 16 -9.43 -9.12 7.66
CA LEU A 16 -9.15 -8.37 6.43
C LEU A 16 -7.78 -7.69 6.48
N CYS A 17 -7.44 -7.10 7.62
CA CYS A 17 -6.16 -6.42 7.85
C CYS A 17 -4.94 -7.36 7.65
N ALA A 18 -5.04 -8.62 8.08
CA ALA A 18 -3.99 -9.61 7.89
C ALA A 18 -3.93 -10.09 6.43
N ALA A 19 -5.08 -10.34 5.81
CA ALA A 19 -5.18 -10.84 4.43
C ALA A 19 -4.57 -9.89 3.39
N VAL A 20 -4.66 -8.58 3.62
CA VAL A 20 -4.15 -7.55 2.70
C VAL A 20 -2.72 -7.11 3.01
N CYS A 21 -2.11 -7.57 4.10
CA CYS A 21 -0.81 -7.09 4.55
C CYS A 21 0.32 -7.68 3.68
N PRO A 22 0.98 -6.91 2.79
CA PRO A 22 2.00 -7.47 1.90
C PRO A 22 3.21 -8.08 2.65
N PRO A 23 3.76 -7.46 3.71
CA PRO A 23 4.85 -8.05 4.48
C PRO A 23 4.38 -9.11 5.51
N GLY A 24 3.08 -9.38 5.64
CA GLY A 24 2.57 -10.41 6.56
C GLY A 24 2.79 -10.12 8.05
N VAL A 25 2.88 -8.86 8.48
CA VAL A 25 3.22 -8.50 9.88
C VAL A 25 2.09 -8.66 10.91
N ILE A 26 0.99 -9.29 10.52
CA ILE A 26 -0.23 -9.38 11.32
C ILE A 26 -0.64 -10.85 11.41
N ASP A 27 -0.45 -11.43 12.59
CA ASP A 27 -1.00 -12.74 12.92
C ASP A 27 -2.48 -12.61 13.26
N PHE A 28 -3.28 -13.49 12.67
CA PHE A 28 -4.72 -13.54 12.90
C PHE A 28 -5.20 -14.99 12.96
N SER A 29 -6.15 -15.25 13.85
CA SER A 29 -6.89 -16.51 13.93
C SER A 29 -8.36 -16.20 14.17
N PRO A 30 -9.29 -16.97 13.57
CA PRO A 30 -10.72 -16.77 13.80
C PRO A 30 -11.06 -16.77 15.30
N GLY A 31 -11.80 -15.77 15.76
CA GLY A 31 -12.16 -15.60 17.18
C GLY A 31 -11.11 -14.87 18.03
N ALA A 32 -9.94 -14.51 17.47
CA ALA A 32 -8.90 -13.75 18.14
C ALA A 32 -8.73 -12.36 17.53
N LEU A 33 -8.19 -11.42 18.32
CA LEU A 33 -7.79 -10.11 17.79
C LEU A 33 -6.49 -10.25 16.98
N PRO A 34 -6.33 -9.46 15.90
CA PRO A 34 -5.06 -9.39 15.19
C PRO A 34 -3.92 -8.92 16.10
N VAL A 35 -2.76 -9.57 16.01
CA VAL A 35 -1.56 -9.25 16.79
C VAL A 35 -0.34 -9.13 15.87
N PRO A 36 0.66 -8.31 16.24
CA PRO A 36 1.88 -8.22 15.43
C PRO A 36 2.67 -9.53 15.49
N THR A 37 3.26 -9.93 14.37
CA THR A 37 4.29 -10.99 14.34
C THR A 37 5.52 -10.57 15.15
N ALA A 38 6.37 -11.53 15.53
CA ALA A 38 7.59 -11.26 16.29
C ALA A 38 8.56 -10.27 15.60
N ASP A 39 8.57 -10.27 14.26
CA ASP A 39 9.42 -9.43 13.42
C ASP A 39 8.70 -8.21 12.84
N ALA A 40 7.43 -7.98 13.21
CA ALA A 40 6.56 -6.96 12.61
C ALA A 40 7.19 -5.57 12.53
N GLU A 41 7.89 -5.15 13.59
CA GLU A 41 8.53 -3.83 13.66
C GLU A 41 9.65 -3.67 12.61
N ALA A 42 10.35 -4.76 12.28
CA ALA A 42 11.46 -4.75 11.33
C ALA A 42 10.99 -4.79 9.87
N VAL A 43 9.89 -5.49 9.60
CA VAL A 43 9.41 -5.76 8.23
C VAL A 43 8.21 -4.91 7.80
N CYS A 44 7.58 -4.17 8.71
CA CYS A 44 6.47 -3.29 8.37
C CYS A 44 6.92 -2.14 7.44
N ILE A 45 6.30 -2.08 6.26
CA ILE A 45 6.53 -1.04 5.25
C ILE A 45 5.67 0.22 5.45
N ARG A 46 4.88 0.29 6.53
CA ARG A 46 4.02 1.44 6.88
C ARG A 46 3.08 1.87 5.75
N SER A 47 2.49 0.90 5.04
CA SER A 47 1.60 1.17 3.90
C SER A 47 0.23 1.73 4.30
N GLY A 48 -0.19 1.57 5.56
CA GLY A 48 -1.50 2.03 6.04
C GLY A 48 -2.69 1.20 5.58
N HIS A 49 -2.48 0.16 4.78
CA HIS A 49 -3.57 -0.62 4.19
C HIS A 49 -4.41 -1.36 5.25
N CYS A 50 -3.78 -1.78 6.35
CA CYS A 50 -4.46 -2.38 7.50
C CYS A 50 -5.46 -1.43 8.18
N VAL A 51 -5.15 -0.13 8.22
CA VAL A 51 -6.04 0.92 8.75
C VAL A 51 -7.17 1.18 7.76
N ALA A 52 -6.83 1.39 6.48
CA ALA A 52 -7.79 1.78 5.45
C ALA A 52 -8.82 0.69 5.10
N VAL A 53 -8.45 -0.59 5.19
CA VAL A 53 -9.37 -1.70 4.86
C VAL A 53 -10.34 -2.01 6.00
N CYS A 54 -10.05 -1.59 7.24
CA CYS A 54 -10.82 -1.99 8.41
C CYS A 54 -12.23 -1.36 8.36
N PRO A 55 -13.30 -2.15 8.15
CA PRO A 55 -14.64 -1.61 7.92
C PRO A 55 -15.24 -0.96 9.18
N THR A 56 -14.76 -1.37 10.36
CA THR A 56 -15.20 -0.85 11.66
C THR A 56 -14.24 0.19 12.24
N ALA A 57 -13.22 0.62 11.48
CA ALA A 57 -12.22 1.59 11.94
C ALA A 57 -11.51 1.19 13.26
N SER A 58 -11.42 -0.11 13.54
CA SER A 58 -10.86 -0.64 14.80
C SER A 58 -9.34 -0.72 14.81
N PHE A 59 -8.69 -0.62 13.65
CA PHE A 59 -7.25 -0.79 13.51
C PHE A 59 -6.55 0.56 13.52
N THR A 60 -5.73 0.82 14.53
CA THR A 60 -4.90 2.04 14.61
C THR A 60 -3.43 1.68 14.45
N HIS A 61 -2.78 2.18 13.40
CA HIS A 61 -1.33 2.09 13.28
C HIS A 61 -0.69 3.29 14.01
N ARG A 62 0.48 3.10 14.63
CA ARG A 62 1.15 4.17 15.40
C ARG A 62 1.35 5.48 14.64
N GLU A 63 1.51 5.38 13.33
CA GLU A 63 1.75 6.52 12.41
C GLU A 63 0.52 6.94 11.61
N MET A 64 -0.61 6.22 11.71
CA MET A 64 -1.83 6.47 10.95
C MET A 64 -3.06 6.09 11.77
N ALA A 65 -3.86 7.07 12.15
CA ALA A 65 -5.14 6.85 12.79
C ALA A 65 -6.23 6.56 11.76
N PRO A 66 -7.30 5.85 12.13
CA PRO A 66 -8.46 5.66 11.25
C PRO A 66 -9.04 6.98 10.74
N ALA A 67 -9.00 8.04 11.56
CA ALA A 67 -9.48 9.37 11.19
C ALA A 67 -8.67 10.05 10.07
N ASP A 68 -7.43 9.61 9.83
CA ASP A 68 -6.58 10.12 8.75
C ASP A 68 -6.92 9.50 7.39
N CYS A 69 -7.74 8.44 7.38
CA CYS A 69 -8.13 7.70 6.19
C CYS A 69 -9.53 8.10 5.73
N ALA A 70 -9.68 8.42 4.45
CA ALA A 70 -11.01 8.61 3.88
C ALA A 70 -11.78 7.27 3.92
N PRO A 71 -13.04 7.27 4.40
CA PRO A 71 -13.82 6.04 4.48
C PRO A 71 -14.07 5.47 3.08
N LEU A 72 -13.77 4.19 2.91
CA LEU A 72 -14.07 3.46 1.67
C LEU A 72 -15.50 2.94 1.72
N SER A 73 -16.28 3.22 0.66
CA SER A 73 -17.59 2.60 0.50
C SER A 73 -17.40 1.09 0.25
N PRO A 74 -18.22 0.23 0.87
CA PRO A 74 -18.21 -1.21 0.58
C PRO A 74 -18.74 -1.51 -0.83
N GLN A 75 -19.38 -0.55 -1.50
CA GLN A 75 -19.84 -0.72 -2.87
C GLN A 75 -18.69 -0.45 -3.86
N PRO A 76 -18.58 -1.26 -4.93
CA PRO A 76 -17.59 -1.00 -5.96
C PRO A 76 -17.80 0.40 -6.55
N ILE A 77 -16.73 1.20 -6.53
CA ILE A 77 -16.73 2.58 -7.04
C ILE A 77 -17.07 2.62 -8.54
N LEU A 78 -16.76 1.54 -9.25
CA LEU A 78 -16.95 1.39 -10.68
C LEU A 78 -17.48 -0.01 -11.01
N SER A 79 -18.40 -0.10 -11.97
CA SER A 79 -18.74 -1.38 -12.60
C SER A 79 -17.54 -1.96 -13.36
N ALA A 80 -17.58 -3.25 -13.70
CA ALA A 80 -16.53 -3.90 -14.49
C ALA A 80 -16.26 -3.15 -15.82
N GLU A 81 -17.33 -2.70 -16.49
CA GLU A 81 -17.25 -1.93 -17.74
C GLU A 81 -16.65 -0.54 -17.53
N GLN A 82 -17.02 0.14 -16.44
CA GLN A 82 -16.44 1.45 -16.08
C GLN A 82 -14.95 1.31 -15.71
N CYS A 83 -14.58 0.27 -14.97
CA CYS A 83 -13.19 -0.09 -14.67
C CYS A 83 -12.39 -0.36 -15.96
N ALA A 84 -12.92 -1.18 -16.87
CA ALA A 84 -12.27 -1.48 -18.15
C ALA A 84 -12.05 -0.20 -18.97
N ARG A 85 -13.06 0.67 -19.05
CA ARG A 85 -12.92 1.98 -19.70
C ARG A 85 -11.86 2.85 -19.04
N LEU A 86 -11.81 2.90 -17.71
CA LEU A 86 -10.80 3.68 -16.98
C LEU A 86 -9.39 3.15 -17.27
N LEU A 87 -9.18 1.83 -17.16
CA LEU A 87 -7.87 1.21 -17.38
C LEU A 87 -7.42 1.32 -18.85
N HIS A 88 -8.33 1.15 -19.81
CA HIS A 88 -8.02 1.27 -21.24
C HIS A 88 -7.79 2.72 -21.67
N GLY A 89 -8.61 3.65 -21.16
CA GLY A 89 -8.56 5.08 -21.51
C GLY A 89 -7.46 5.85 -20.80
N ARG A 90 -7.01 5.39 -19.62
CA ARG A 90 -5.87 5.97 -18.91
C ARG A 90 -4.57 5.60 -19.61
N ARG A 91 -4.23 6.35 -20.65
CA ARG A 91 -2.90 6.34 -21.23
C ARG A 91 -2.07 7.42 -20.53
N SER A 92 -0.89 7.06 -20.04
CA SER A 92 0.15 8.06 -19.77
C SER A 92 0.65 8.55 -21.13
N ILE A 93 -0.12 9.44 -21.77
CA ILE A 93 0.28 10.00 -23.06
C ILE A 93 1.43 10.96 -22.77
N ARG A 94 2.64 10.48 -23.00
CA ARG A 94 3.85 11.30 -22.94
C ARG A 94 3.97 12.02 -24.29
N VAL A 95 3.53 13.28 -24.31
CA VAL A 95 3.68 14.16 -25.48
C VAL A 95 5.05 14.80 -25.39
N TYR A 96 5.96 14.40 -26.29
CA TYR A 96 7.31 14.96 -26.36
C TYR A 96 7.41 16.02 -27.46
N ARG A 97 8.28 17.00 -27.25
CA ARG A 97 8.64 17.96 -28.30
C ARG A 97 9.49 17.25 -29.36
N GLN A 98 9.45 17.74 -30.60
CA GLN A 98 10.36 17.33 -31.68
C GLN A 98 11.76 17.93 -31.46
N GLN A 99 12.33 17.63 -30.30
CA GLN A 99 13.62 18.14 -29.86
C GLN A 99 14.41 16.98 -29.27
N PRO A 100 15.54 16.59 -29.89
CA PRO A 100 16.37 15.53 -29.35
C PRO A 100 17.00 15.99 -28.03
N VAL A 101 17.02 15.09 -27.05
CA VAL A 101 17.82 15.27 -25.84
C VAL A 101 19.25 14.90 -26.16
N ASP A 102 20.21 15.68 -25.65
CA ASP A 102 21.63 15.38 -25.78
C ASP A 102 21.95 13.96 -25.26
N ARG A 103 22.82 13.25 -25.99
CA ARG A 103 23.15 11.84 -25.69
C ARG A 103 23.84 11.69 -24.34
N ALA A 104 24.73 12.61 -23.97
CA ALA A 104 25.42 12.55 -22.69
C ALA A 104 24.44 12.74 -21.52
N THR A 105 23.47 13.64 -21.70
CA THR A 105 22.38 13.86 -20.75
C THR A 105 21.52 12.61 -20.58
N LEU A 106 21.12 11.97 -21.67
CA LEU A 106 20.36 10.70 -21.64
C LEU A 106 21.13 9.59 -20.93
N ALA A 107 22.41 9.40 -21.27
CA ALA A 107 23.26 8.38 -20.63
C ALA A 107 23.37 8.61 -19.13
N ARG A 108 23.58 9.86 -18.70
CA ARG A 108 23.64 10.23 -17.28
C ARG A 108 22.32 9.97 -16.55
N LEU A 109 21.18 10.26 -17.18
CA LEU A 109 19.86 10.01 -16.58
C LEU A 109 19.59 8.51 -16.39
N ILE A 110 19.98 7.67 -17.35
CA ILE A 110 19.86 6.22 -17.25
C ILE A 110 20.76 5.67 -16.13
N ASP A 111 22.01 6.14 -16.07
CA ASP A 111 22.94 5.77 -14.99
C ASP A 111 22.48 6.23 -13.61
N LEU A 112 21.74 7.34 -13.50
CA LEU A 112 21.14 7.75 -12.24
C LEU A 112 19.90 6.91 -11.90
N ALA A 113 19.05 6.62 -12.88
CA ALA A 113 17.77 5.95 -12.67
C ALA A 113 17.90 4.50 -12.20
N ARG A 114 19.01 3.81 -12.51
CA ARG A 114 19.26 2.44 -11.99
C ARG A 114 19.42 2.38 -10.47
N TYR A 115 19.70 3.52 -9.82
CA TYR A 115 19.75 3.64 -8.35
C TYR A 115 18.41 4.08 -7.76
N ALA A 116 17.36 4.24 -8.57
CA ALA A 116 16.06 4.68 -8.07
C ALA A 116 15.41 3.57 -7.22
N PRO A 117 14.86 3.90 -6.04
CA PRO A 117 14.15 2.93 -5.22
C PRO A 117 12.88 2.45 -5.94
N SER A 118 12.59 1.15 -5.87
CA SER A 118 11.37 0.56 -6.43
C SER A 118 10.47 0.02 -5.31
N GLY A 119 9.17 -0.09 -5.59
CA GLY A 119 8.13 -0.31 -4.57
C GLY A 119 8.29 -1.54 -3.69
N HIS A 120 9.05 -2.57 -4.12
CA HIS A 120 9.44 -3.76 -3.34
C HIS A 120 10.78 -4.34 -3.86
N ASN A 121 11.79 -3.51 -4.16
CA ASN A 121 13.07 -4.07 -4.65
C ASN A 121 13.83 -4.79 -3.53
N SER A 122 14.04 -6.10 -3.69
CA SER A 122 14.90 -6.95 -2.85
C SER A 122 16.31 -7.12 -3.43
N GLN A 123 16.65 -6.45 -4.54
CA GLN A 123 18.04 -6.31 -4.96
C GLN A 123 18.74 -5.31 -4.04
N ASN A 124 19.59 -5.82 -3.14
CA ASN A 124 20.77 -5.05 -2.77
C ASN A 124 21.58 -4.79 -4.05
N THR A 125 22.20 -3.62 -4.12
CA THR A 125 23.10 -3.21 -5.21
C THR A 125 24.42 -4.00 -5.20
N GLU A 126 24.34 -5.33 -5.24
CA GLU A 126 25.47 -6.25 -5.38
C GLU A 126 25.29 -7.09 -6.65
#